data_AF-A0AA38XUY6-F1
#
_entry.id   AF-A0AA38XUY6-F1
#
_cell.length_a   1.000
_cell.length_b   1.000
_cell.length_c   1.000
_cell.angle_alpha   90.00
_cell.angle_beta   90.00
_cell.angle_gamma   90.00
#
_symmetry.space_group_name_H-M   'P 1'
#
loop_
_entity.id
_entity.type
_entity.pdbx_description
1 polymer ?
#
loop_
_entity_poly.entity_id
_entity_poly.type
_entity_poly.pdbx_seq_one_letter_code
_entity_poly.pdbx_strand_id
1 'polypeptide(L)'
;MFLLPPSTDVLRESFNSPPRPKTRMSSGAVALCKHFERGGASSEHGRHHPFWSLPAGSNENKTNTAGQILESMLAQAVWKNVMLLHHGVAVYEIRNALGFGMRWTLDLEEKPSTVQFGEEKADPTEVQDDLDKDWIINRTTLRGFLEPIAGMDHELPRNETG
;
A
#
# COMPACT_ATOMS: atom_id res chain seq x y z
N MET A 1 16.68 10.80 10.44
CA MET A 1 15.43 10.36 11.13
C MET A 1 14.69 9.38 10.21
N PHE A 2 13.83 8.49 10.73
CA PHE A 2 13.14 7.48 9.89
C PHE A 2 11.70 7.90 9.59
N LEU A 3 11.27 7.79 8.32
CA LEU A 3 9.87 7.92 7.94
C LEU A 3 9.09 6.70 8.45
N LEU A 4 8.25 6.91 9.46
CA LEU A 4 7.43 5.84 10.03
C LEU A 4 6.30 5.45 9.07
N PRO A 5 5.91 4.17 9.02
CA PRO A 5 4.79 3.74 8.20
C PRO A 5 3.47 4.37 8.69
N PRO A 6 2.48 4.58 7.80
CA PRO A 6 1.15 4.99 8.21
C PRO A 6 0.55 4.00 9.22
N SER A 7 -0.25 4.50 10.16
CA SER A 7 -1.00 3.64 11.08
C SER A 7 -2.00 2.78 10.31
N THR A 8 -2.40 1.64 10.89
CA THR A 8 -3.41 0.77 10.29
C THR A 8 -4.73 1.47 10.04
N ASP A 9 -5.08 2.47 10.87
CA ASP A 9 -6.33 3.22 10.72
C ASP A 9 -6.29 4.13 9.50
N VAL A 10 -5.14 4.76 9.21
CA VAL A 10 -4.93 5.53 7.97
C VAL A 10 -4.99 4.62 6.74
N LEU A 11 -4.47 3.40 6.83
CA LEU A 11 -4.59 2.41 5.74
C LEU A 11 -6.05 2.01 5.51
N ARG A 12 -6.82 1.74 6.59
CA ARG A 12 -8.26 1.46 6.52
C ARG A 12 -9.03 2.63 5.93
N GLU A 13 -8.77 3.85 6.39
CA GLU A 13 -9.45 5.04 5.90
C GLU A 13 -9.20 5.25 4.41
N SER A 14 -7.93 5.25 3.98
CA SER A 14 -7.58 5.43 2.56
C SER A 14 -8.12 4.32 1.66
N PHE A 15 -8.22 3.09 2.17
CA PHE A 15 -8.78 1.96 1.44
C PHE A 15 -10.30 2.04 1.31
N ASN A 16 -11.00 2.37 2.41
CA ASN A 16 -12.46 2.40 2.48
C ASN A 16 -13.07 3.67 1.90
N SER A 17 -12.31 4.77 1.85
CA SER A 17 -12.75 6.02 1.26
C SER A 17 -13.02 5.86 -0.25
N PRO A 18 -14.15 6.39 -0.75
CA PRO A 18 -14.45 6.33 -2.18
C PRO A 18 -13.46 7.21 -2.95
N PRO A 19 -13.01 6.79 -4.15
CA PRO A 19 -12.04 7.56 -4.94
C PRO A 19 -12.63 8.86 -5.51
N ARG A 20 -13.97 8.98 -5.54
CA ARG A 20 -14.70 10.18 -5.95
C ARG A 20 -15.94 10.34 -5.06
N PRO A 21 -16.36 11.57 -4.70
CA PRO A 21 -17.49 11.79 -3.79
C PRO A 21 -18.82 11.14 -4.20
N LYS A 22 -19.02 10.90 -5.51
CA LYS A 22 -20.26 10.34 -6.07
C LYS A 22 -20.27 8.82 -6.17
N THR A 23 -19.14 8.14 -5.91
CA THR A 23 -19.07 6.67 -6.02
C THR A 23 -19.36 6.03 -4.67
N ARG A 24 -20.30 5.08 -4.62
CA ARG A 24 -20.60 4.30 -3.41
C ARG A 24 -19.59 3.19 -3.12
N MET A 25 -18.61 2.98 -4.00
CA MET A 25 -17.62 1.92 -3.89
C MET A 25 -16.31 2.46 -3.32
N SER A 26 -15.70 1.71 -2.40
CA SER A 26 -14.41 2.08 -1.82
C SER A 26 -13.27 2.05 -2.83
N SER A 27 -12.19 2.78 -2.55
CA SER A 27 -10.96 2.75 -3.36
C SER A 27 -10.39 1.34 -3.46
N GLY A 28 -10.45 0.57 -2.37
CA GLY A 28 -10.07 -0.83 -2.31
C GLY A 28 -10.87 -1.73 -3.26
N ALA A 29 -12.19 -1.61 -3.24
CA ALA A 29 -13.04 -2.40 -4.14
C ALA A 29 -12.85 -2.01 -5.62
N VAL A 30 -12.67 -0.72 -5.92
CA VAL A 30 -12.35 -0.26 -7.28
C VAL A 30 -11.00 -0.81 -7.74
N ALA A 31 -9.98 -0.76 -6.88
CA ALA A 31 -8.66 -1.30 -7.18
C ALA A 31 -8.70 -2.82 -7.40
N LEU A 32 -9.51 -3.54 -6.61
CA LEU A 32 -9.67 -4.99 -6.73
C LEU A 32 -10.37 -5.36 -8.04
N CYS A 33 -11.45 -4.65 -8.42
CA CYS A 33 -12.10 -4.88 -9.72
C CYS A 33 -11.11 -4.66 -10.87
N LYS A 34 -10.37 -3.55 -10.85
CA LYS A 34 -9.34 -3.25 -11.85
C LYS A 34 -8.22 -4.27 -11.88
N HIS A 35 -7.86 -4.84 -10.72
CA HIS A 35 -6.85 -5.89 -10.63
C HIS A 35 -7.25 -7.12 -11.47
N PHE A 36 -8.51 -7.56 -11.34
CA PHE A 36 -9.05 -8.66 -12.13
C PHE A 36 -9.24 -8.29 -13.61
N GLU A 37 -9.72 -7.08 -13.93
CA GLU A 37 -9.87 -6.60 -15.31
C GLU A 37 -8.55 -6.54 -16.09
N ARG A 38 -7.44 -6.26 -15.39
CA ARG A 38 -6.09 -6.18 -15.97
C ARG A 38 -5.39 -7.53 -16.09
N GLY A 39 -6.04 -8.62 -15.71
CA GLY A 39 -5.44 -9.96 -15.71
C GLY A 39 -4.42 -10.18 -14.59
N GLY A 40 -4.55 -9.46 -13.46
CA GLY A 40 -3.56 -9.36 -12.37
C GLY A 40 -2.92 -10.67 -11.92
N ALA A 41 -3.62 -11.81 -11.99
CA ALA A 41 -3.03 -13.11 -12.34
C ALA A 41 -4.17 -14.02 -12.83
N SER A 42 -4.58 -13.80 -14.07
CA SER A 42 -5.88 -14.14 -14.65
C SER A 42 -6.59 -15.41 -14.12
N SER A 43 -7.88 -15.25 -13.83
CA SER A 43 -8.90 -16.29 -13.92
C SER A 43 -9.12 -16.78 -15.37
N GLU A 44 -8.02 -16.96 -16.09
CA GLU A 44 -7.99 -17.42 -17.47
C GLU A 44 -8.64 -18.80 -17.49
N HIS A 45 -9.64 -18.96 -18.35
CA HIS A 45 -10.42 -20.20 -18.48
C HIS A 45 -11.34 -20.51 -17.28
N GLY A 46 -11.77 -19.49 -16.53
CA GLY A 46 -12.74 -19.66 -15.43
C GLY A 46 -12.13 -20.21 -14.13
N ARG A 47 -10.81 -20.17 -14.00
CA ARG A 47 -10.12 -20.58 -12.77
C ARG A 47 -10.17 -19.48 -11.72
N HIS A 48 -10.28 -19.82 -10.45
CA HIS A 48 -10.16 -18.83 -9.38
C HIS A 48 -8.72 -18.33 -9.30
N HIS A 49 -8.55 -17.03 -9.07
CA HIS A 49 -7.24 -16.47 -8.74
C HIS A 49 -6.72 -17.13 -7.44
N PRO A 50 -5.44 -17.48 -7.34
CA PRO A 50 -4.91 -18.31 -6.24
C PRO A 50 -5.03 -17.66 -4.85
N PHE A 51 -5.11 -16.33 -4.79
CA PHE A 51 -5.18 -15.58 -3.52
C PHE A 51 -6.32 -14.57 -3.45
N TRP A 52 -6.37 -13.59 -4.36
CA TRP A 52 -7.46 -12.61 -4.40
C TRP A 52 -8.81 -13.23 -4.76
N SER A 53 -9.88 -12.74 -4.15
CA SER A 53 -11.25 -13.12 -4.48
C SER A 53 -11.90 -12.08 -5.40
N LEU A 54 -12.51 -12.51 -6.50
CA LEU A 54 -13.22 -11.63 -7.43
C LEU A 54 -14.45 -11.02 -6.73
N PRO A 55 -14.52 -9.69 -6.56
CA PRO A 55 -15.66 -9.08 -5.88
C PRO A 55 -16.88 -9.05 -6.81
N ALA A 56 -18.01 -9.59 -6.35
CA ALA A 56 -19.27 -9.68 -7.09
C ALA A 56 -20.44 -9.01 -6.35
N GLY A 57 -21.57 -8.84 -7.03
CA GLY A 57 -22.77 -8.22 -6.47
C GLY A 57 -22.76 -6.69 -6.48
N SER A 58 -23.46 -6.08 -5.52
CA SER A 58 -23.61 -4.62 -5.43
C SER A 58 -22.31 -3.91 -5.05
N ASN A 59 -22.27 -2.59 -5.15
CA ASN A 59 -21.10 -1.80 -4.73
C ASN A 59 -20.76 -2.00 -3.25
N GLU A 60 -21.77 -2.20 -2.41
CA GLU A 60 -21.63 -2.52 -0.98
C GLU A 60 -21.04 -3.91 -0.79
N ASN A 61 -21.52 -4.92 -1.53
CA ASN A 61 -20.96 -6.28 -1.48
C ASN A 61 -19.48 -6.29 -1.87
N LYS A 62 -19.13 -5.57 -2.94
CA LYS A 62 -17.74 -5.42 -3.40
C LYS A 62 -16.87 -4.70 -2.37
N THR A 63 -17.40 -3.63 -1.76
CA THR A 63 -16.72 -2.87 -0.70
C THR A 63 -16.46 -3.74 0.53
N ASN A 64 -17.46 -4.50 1.00
CA ASN A 64 -17.32 -5.39 2.14
C ASN A 64 -16.32 -6.51 1.87
N THR A 65 -16.36 -7.11 0.67
CA THR A 65 -15.41 -8.15 0.25
C THR A 65 -13.99 -7.62 0.25
N ALA A 66 -13.77 -6.44 -0.35
CA ALA A 66 -12.45 -5.81 -0.37
C ALA A 66 -11.97 -5.46 1.05
N GLY A 67 -12.87 -4.99 1.93
CA GLY A 67 -12.55 -4.71 3.33
C GLY A 67 -12.10 -5.94 4.12
N GLN A 68 -12.74 -7.09 3.92
CA GLN A 68 -12.31 -8.35 4.53
C GLN A 68 -10.91 -8.77 4.04
N ILE A 69 -10.62 -8.58 2.76
CA ILE A 69 -9.29 -8.85 2.19
C ILE A 69 -8.24 -7.92 2.83
N LEU A 70 -8.57 -6.63 3.04
CA LEU A 70 -7.68 -5.70 3.75
C LEU A 70 -7.37 -6.19 5.16
N GLU A 71 -8.39 -6.52 5.97
CA GLU A 71 -8.16 -6.97 7.35
C GLU A 71 -7.32 -8.25 7.40
N SER A 72 -7.58 -9.20 6.49
CA SER A 72 -6.74 -10.40 6.35
C SER A 72 -5.29 -10.04 6.02
N MET A 73 -5.07 -9.12 5.08
CA MET A 73 -3.72 -8.68 4.69
C MET A 73 -3.00 -7.95 5.82
N LEU A 74 -3.69 -7.09 6.58
CA LEU A 74 -3.10 -6.39 7.73
C LEU A 74 -2.69 -7.37 8.84
N ALA A 75 -3.49 -8.42 9.07
CA ALA A 75 -3.21 -9.45 10.07
C ALA A 75 -2.09 -10.42 9.65
N GLN A 76 -1.98 -10.72 8.35
CA GLN A 76 -1.02 -11.69 7.80
C GLN A 76 0.26 -11.04 7.24
N ALA A 77 0.40 -9.71 7.33
CA ALA A 77 1.56 -9.00 6.81
C ALA A 77 2.84 -9.40 7.56
N VAL A 78 3.76 -10.07 6.87
CA VAL A 78 5.07 -10.46 7.39
C VAL A 78 6.17 -9.48 6.97
N TRP A 79 5.91 -8.70 5.92
CA TRP A 79 6.83 -7.70 5.42
C TRP A 79 6.10 -6.37 5.23
N LYS A 80 6.75 -5.29 5.70
CA LYS A 80 6.26 -3.91 5.61
C LYS A 80 7.44 -3.05 5.21
N ASN A 81 7.28 -2.21 4.19
CA ASN A 81 8.37 -1.39 3.68
C ASN A 81 7.90 0.00 3.31
N VAL A 82 8.64 1.00 3.74
CA VAL A 82 8.49 2.39 3.31
C VAL A 82 9.72 2.74 2.48
N MET A 83 9.50 3.19 1.25
CA MET A 83 10.56 3.54 0.31
C MET A 83 10.33 4.96 -0.19
N LEU A 84 11.28 5.86 0.06
CA LEU A 84 11.27 7.16 -0.58
C LEU A 84 11.56 6.98 -2.07
N LEU A 85 10.66 7.45 -2.94
CA LEU A 85 10.78 7.27 -4.39
C LEU A 85 11.46 8.46 -5.04
N HIS A 86 10.98 9.66 -4.73
CA HIS A 86 11.56 10.93 -5.10
C HIS A 86 11.10 11.99 -4.09
N HIS A 87 11.61 13.22 -4.20
CA HIS A 87 11.25 14.33 -3.33
C HIS A 87 9.73 14.44 -3.13
N GLY A 88 9.30 14.48 -1.87
CA GLY A 88 7.90 14.62 -1.48
C GLY A 88 7.02 13.38 -1.68
N VAL A 89 7.57 12.22 -2.11
CA VAL A 89 6.77 11.01 -2.36
C VAL A 89 7.47 9.75 -1.89
N ALA A 90 6.79 9.00 -1.01
CA ALA A 90 7.18 7.65 -0.65
C ALA A 90 6.13 6.61 -1.08
N VAL A 91 6.55 5.36 -1.12
CA VAL A 91 5.71 4.19 -1.33
C VAL A 91 5.70 3.37 -0.05
N TYR A 92 4.52 2.94 0.36
CA TYR A 92 4.35 1.98 1.44
C TYR A 92 3.77 0.67 0.91
N GLU A 93 4.42 -0.44 1.23
CA GLU A 93 3.98 -1.78 0.85
C GLU A 93 3.84 -2.67 2.08
N ILE A 94 2.81 -3.52 2.04
CA ILE A 94 2.71 -4.68 2.92
C ILE A 94 2.65 -5.94 2.07
N ARG A 95 3.28 -7.02 2.54
CA ARG A 95 3.20 -8.35 1.92
C ARG A 95 2.99 -9.44 2.95
N ASN A 96 2.25 -10.47 2.57
CA ASN A 96 2.11 -11.70 3.33
C ASN A 96 3.26 -12.69 3.00
N ALA A 97 3.28 -13.84 3.68
CA ALA A 97 4.31 -14.86 3.48
C ALA A 97 4.31 -15.49 2.08
N LEU A 98 3.21 -15.38 1.33
CA LEU A 98 3.09 -15.85 -0.05
C LEU A 98 3.54 -14.80 -1.07
N GLY A 99 4.02 -13.63 -0.62
CA GLY A 99 4.48 -12.54 -1.48
C GLY A 99 3.37 -11.64 -2.02
N PHE A 100 2.08 -11.99 -1.85
CA PHE A 100 0.97 -11.11 -2.20
C PHE A 100 0.97 -9.87 -1.32
N GLY A 101 0.53 -8.73 -1.87
CA GLY A 101 0.65 -7.46 -1.16
C GLY A 101 -0.37 -6.40 -1.54
N MET A 102 -0.25 -5.27 -0.87
CA MET A 102 -0.96 -4.04 -1.17
C MET A 102 0.02 -2.86 -1.13
N ARG A 103 -0.23 -1.86 -1.99
CA ARG A 103 0.63 -0.69 -2.14
C ARG A 103 -0.14 0.61 -1.92
N TRP A 104 0.49 1.55 -1.21
CA TRP A 104 0.07 2.93 -1.07
C TRP A 104 1.17 3.88 -1.54
N THR A 105 0.76 5.06 -2.01
CA THR A 105 1.64 6.23 -2.14
C THR A 105 1.41 7.14 -0.94
N LEU A 106 2.49 7.70 -0.42
CA LEU A 106 2.54 8.67 0.66
C LEU A 106 2.99 10.01 0.09
N ASP A 107 2.13 11.01 0.14
CA ASP A 107 2.51 12.39 -0.18
C ASP A 107 3.14 12.99 1.08
N LEU A 108 4.38 13.46 0.96
CA LEU A 108 5.20 13.94 2.05
C LEU A 108 5.38 15.45 1.98
N GLU A 109 5.41 16.09 3.15
CA GLU A 109 5.81 17.48 3.32
C GLU A 109 7.00 17.56 4.26
N GLU A 110 7.98 18.39 3.89
CA GLU A 110 9.14 18.64 4.72
C GLU A 110 8.72 19.41 5.98
N LYS A 111 9.12 18.93 7.15
CA LYS A 111 8.91 19.69 8.38
C LYS A 111 9.74 20.97 8.31
N PRO A 112 9.16 22.14 8.59
CA PRO A 112 9.96 23.33 8.78
C PRO A 112 10.93 23.05 9.93
N SER A 113 12.23 23.13 9.63
CA SER A 113 13.30 22.99 10.60
C SER A 113 13.03 23.98 11.72
N THR A 114 12.79 23.47 12.92
CA THR A 114 12.60 24.33 14.09
C THR A 114 13.96 24.94 14.35
N VAL A 115 14.17 26.20 13.92
CA VAL A 115 15.41 26.93 14.14
C VAL A 115 15.65 26.96 15.64
N GLN A 116 16.55 26.10 16.12
CA GLN A 116 17.10 26.25 17.46
C GLN A 116 17.91 27.55 17.42
N PHE A 117 17.53 28.51 18.26
CA PHE A 117 18.30 29.73 18.46
C PHE A 117 19.63 29.35 19.11
N GLY A 118 20.63 29.03 18.29
CA GLY A 118 21.95 28.66 18.74
C GLY A 118 22.71 27.93 17.65
N GLU A 119 23.65 28.67 17.06
CA GLU A 119 24.79 28.20 16.26
C GLU A 119 24.59 28.01 14.73
N GLU A 120 25.41 28.81 14.03
CA GLU A 120 25.81 28.81 12.62
C GLU A 120 24.73 28.81 11.53
N LYS A 121 24.63 29.94 10.82
CA LYS A 121 23.89 30.07 9.56
C LYS A 121 24.44 29.07 8.54
N ALA A 122 23.73 27.97 8.33
CA ALA A 122 23.91 27.14 7.14
C ALA A 122 23.68 28.01 5.88
N ASP A 123 24.52 27.80 4.87
CA ASP A 123 24.42 28.46 3.57
C ASP A 123 23.05 28.14 2.93
N PRO A 124 22.23 29.13 2.55
CA PRO A 124 20.92 28.92 1.93
C PRO A 124 20.95 28.13 0.61
N THR A 125 22.15 27.85 0.09
CA THR A 125 22.38 27.23 -1.23
C THR A 125 22.69 25.73 -1.14
N GLU A 126 22.93 25.17 0.05
CA GLU A 126 23.12 23.72 0.19
C GLU A 126 21.78 23.00 0.18
N VAL A 127 21.49 22.33 -0.94
CA VAL A 127 20.36 21.41 -1.05
C VAL A 127 20.64 20.20 -0.15
N GLN A 128 20.03 20.19 1.03
CA GLN A 128 20.11 19.07 1.96
C GLN A 128 19.52 17.81 1.31
N ASP A 129 20.20 16.67 1.47
CA ASP A 129 19.73 15.37 0.96
C ASP A 129 18.35 15.06 1.55
N ASP A 130 17.44 14.50 0.75
CA ASP A 130 16.10 14.14 1.19
C ASP A 130 16.12 13.08 2.31
N LEU A 131 17.22 12.33 2.44
CA LEU A 131 17.44 11.39 3.54
C LEU A 131 17.71 12.08 4.90
N ASP A 132 18.18 13.32 4.87
CA ASP A 132 18.53 14.10 6.05
C ASP A 132 17.38 15.00 6.53
N LYS A 133 16.28 15.05 5.76
CA LYS A 133 15.08 15.84 6.06
C LYS A 133 14.10 15.09 6.93
N ASP A 134 13.34 15.85 7.72
CA ASP A 134 12.20 15.35 8.45
C ASP A 134 10.93 15.49 7.63
N TRP A 135 10.20 14.39 7.48
CA TRP A 135 9.00 14.33 6.65
C TRP A 135 7.73 14.13 7.48
N ILE A 136 6.62 14.73 7.05
CA ILE A 136 5.26 14.46 7.51
C ILE A 136 4.49 13.78 6.38
N ILE A 137 3.75 12.72 6.68
CA ILE A 137 2.82 12.10 5.73
C ILE A 137 1.52 12.92 5.74
N ASN A 138 1.29 13.66 4.67
CA ASN A 138 0.07 14.46 4.50
C ASN A 138 -1.08 13.65 3.93
N ARG A 139 -0.78 12.70 3.05
CA ARG A 139 -1.80 11.90 2.39
C ARG A 139 -1.32 10.49 2.13
N THR A 140 -2.19 9.54 2.40
CA THR A 140 -2.00 8.12 2.07
C THR A 140 -3.02 7.71 1.03
N THR A 141 -2.56 7.22 -0.13
CA THR A 141 -3.43 6.87 -1.25
C THR A 141 -3.19 5.43 -1.68
N LEU A 142 -4.23 4.59 -1.63
CA LEU A 142 -4.15 3.22 -2.15
C LEU A 142 -3.83 3.23 -3.65
N ARG A 143 -2.84 2.44 -4.06
CA ARG A 143 -2.46 2.24 -5.46
C ARG A 143 -2.90 0.91 -6.02
N GLY A 144 -3.01 -0.12 -5.19
CA GLY A 144 -3.61 -1.38 -5.58
C GLY A 144 -3.00 -2.61 -4.91
N PHE A 145 -3.26 -3.75 -5.53
CA PHE A 145 -2.83 -5.08 -5.10
C PHE A 145 -1.54 -5.46 -5.82
N LEU A 146 -0.73 -6.29 -5.18
CA LEU A 146 0.57 -6.73 -5.66
C LEU A 146 0.59 -8.26 -5.75
N GLU A 147 1.06 -8.76 -6.87
CA GLU A 147 1.38 -10.17 -7.04
C GLU A 147 2.71 -10.54 -6.34
N PRO A 148 2.94 -11.84 -6.10
CA PRO A 148 4.23 -12.34 -5.66
C PRO A 148 5.34 -11.89 -6.61
N ILE A 149 6.50 -11.59 -6.04
CA ILE A 149 7.69 -11.24 -6.84
C ILE A 149 8.27 -12.54 -7.36
N ALA A 150 8.25 -12.73 -8.69
CA ALA A 150 8.82 -13.90 -9.34
C ALA A 150 10.27 -14.15 -8.87
N GLY A 151 10.55 -15.35 -8.38
CA GLY A 151 11.87 -15.73 -7.86
C GLY A 151 12.08 -15.49 -6.36
N MET A 152 11.07 -15.01 -5.61
CA MET A 152 11.02 -15.06 -4.13
C MET A 152 10.10 -16.18 -3.60
N ASP A 153 9.74 -17.13 -4.45
CA ASP A 153 9.04 -18.34 -4.05
C ASP A 153 10.00 -19.18 -3.21
N HIS A 154 10.04 -18.96 -1.90
CA HIS A 154 10.50 -20.01 -1.01
C HIS A 154 9.52 -21.16 -1.24
N GLU A 155 10.01 -22.25 -1.85
CA GLU A 155 9.27 -23.50 -2.00
C GLU A 155 8.65 -23.84 -0.64
N LEU A 156 7.37 -23.52 -0.46
CA LEU A 156 6.63 -24.02 0.67
C LEU A 156 6.59 -25.53 0.46
N PRO A 157 7.02 -26.34 1.44
CA PRO A 157 7.00 -27.78 1.30
C PRO A 157 5.58 -28.19 0.94
N ARG A 158 5.42 -28.76 -0.24
CA ARG A 158 4.17 -29.42 -0.61
C ARG A 158 4.00 -30.52 0.43
N ASN A 159 3.01 -30.38 1.30
CA ASN A 159 2.59 -31.50 2.11
C ASN A 159 2.06 -32.56 1.15
N GLU A 160 2.94 -33.48 0.77
CA GLU A 160 2.56 -34.77 0.21
C GLU A 160 1.84 -35.53 1.32
N THR A 161 0.51 -35.36 1.39
CA THR A 161 -0.33 -36.32 2.09
C THR A 161 -0.37 -37.58 1.25
N GLY A 162 0.35 -38.61 1.71
CA GLY A 162 0.21 -39.99 1.24
C GLY A 162 -1.10 -40.63 1.66
#